data_AF-A0A258NPV1-F1
#
_entry.id   AF-A0A258NPV1-F1
#
_cell.length_a   1.000
_cell.length_b   1.000
_cell.length_c   1.000
_cell.angle_alpha   90.00
_cell.angle_beta   90.00
_cell.angle_gamma   90.00
#
_symmetry.space_group_name_H-M   'P 1'
#
loop_
_entity.id
_entity.type
_entity.pdbx_description
1 polymer ?
#
loop_
_entity_poly.entity_id
_entity_poly.type
_entity_poly.pdbx_seq_one_letter_code
_entity_poly.pdbx_strand_id
1 'polypeptide(L)'
;MSIRKNKRRISRLRKGNFNPKVWSRSEEEQAWLDIAPVGREFGSPDYERLQILDLYALGTISSDDAMQQLGIGSLDELNQQMRQR
;
A
#
# COMPACT_ATOMS: atom_id res chain seq x y z
N MET A 1 4.88 1.16 0.18
CA MET A 1 4.44 1.00 1.55
C MET A 1 3.14 1.79 1.66
N SER A 2 1.98 1.14 1.80
CA SER A 2 0.70 1.86 1.89
C SER A 2 0.73 2.94 2.98
N ILE A 3 0.03 4.06 2.76
CA ILE A 3 -0.10 5.18 3.72
C ILE A 3 -0.43 4.67 5.13
N ARG A 4 -1.28 3.63 5.23
CA ARG A 4 -1.63 2.96 6.49
C ARG A 4 -0.43 2.31 7.20
N LYS A 5 0.45 1.65 6.45
CA LYS A 5 1.70 1.07 6.98
C LYS A 5 2.68 2.16 7.43
N ASN A 6 2.77 3.28 6.71
CA ASN A 6 3.66 4.38 7.09
C ASN A 6 3.14 5.12 8.34
N LYS A 7 1.83 5.38 8.44
CA LYS A 7 1.21 5.98 9.64
C LYS A 7 1.40 5.09 10.87
N ARG A 8 1.22 3.76 10.74
CA ARG A 8 1.52 2.78 11.81
C ARG A 8 2.99 2.72 12.20
N ARG A 9 3.90 3.03 11.28
CA ARG A 9 5.34 3.06 11.57
C ARG A 9 5.69 4.33 12.35
N ILE A 10 5.21 5.47 11.89
CA ILE A 10 5.42 6.78 12.54
C ILE A 10 4.78 6.81 13.93
N SER A 11 3.58 6.24 14.10
CA SER A 11 2.94 6.16 15.42
C SER A 11 3.76 5.29 16.38
N ARG A 12 4.28 4.14 15.95
CA ARG A 12 5.17 3.30 16.77
C ARG A 12 6.48 3.99 17.15
N LEU A 13 7.07 4.79 16.26
CA LEU A 13 8.28 5.55 16.56
C LEU A 13 8.04 6.62 17.64
N ARG A 14 6.84 7.23 17.70
CA ARG A 14 6.46 8.14 18.79
C ARG A 14 6.17 7.45 20.12
N LYS A 15 5.91 6.13 20.13
CA LYS A 15 5.64 5.34 21.36
C LYS A 15 6.90 4.94 22.15
N GLY A 16 8.11 5.26 21.65
CA GLY A 16 9.37 4.81 22.25
C GLY A 16 9.79 5.48 23.56
N ASN A 17 9.23 6.66 23.91
CA ASN A 17 9.74 7.47 25.03
C ASN A 17 8.78 7.69 26.20
N PHE A 18 7.61 7.05 26.27
CA PHE A 18 6.66 7.29 27.37
C PHE A 18 5.98 6.00 27.87
N ASN A 19 6.30 5.69 29.14
CA ASN A 19 5.69 4.81 30.15
C ASN A 19 4.62 3.75 29.72
N PRO A 20 4.74 2.46 30.13
CA PRO A 20 3.92 1.35 29.64
C PRO A 20 2.52 1.22 30.28
N LYS A 21 1.99 2.27 30.90
CA LYS A 21 0.67 2.21 31.57
C LYS A 21 -0.31 3.15 30.86
N VAL A 22 -1.25 2.54 30.16
CA VAL A 22 -2.45 3.15 29.54
C VAL A 22 -2.19 3.92 28.24
N TRP A 23 -2.17 3.20 27.11
CA TRP A 23 -2.56 3.79 25.84
C TRP A 23 -3.61 2.90 25.17
N SER A 24 -4.86 3.05 25.61
CA SER A 24 -6.00 2.77 24.75
C SER A 24 -5.74 3.41 23.39
N ARG A 25 -5.88 2.65 22.30
CA ARG A 25 -5.90 3.23 20.95
C ARG A 25 -6.88 4.39 20.98
N SER A 26 -6.50 5.56 20.44
CA SER A 26 -7.46 6.64 20.31
C SER A 26 -8.60 6.18 19.40
N GLU A 27 -9.82 6.65 19.62
CA GLU A 27 -10.96 6.36 18.76
C GLU A 27 -10.66 6.68 17.29
N GLU A 28 -9.85 7.72 17.05
CA GLU A 28 -9.34 8.06 15.73
C GLU A 28 -8.44 6.95 15.15
N GLU A 29 -7.50 6.41 15.94
CA GLU A 29 -6.60 5.34 15.51
C GLU A 29 -7.38 4.05 15.20
N GLN A 30 -8.47 3.78 15.93
CA GLN A 30 -9.38 2.67 15.67
C GLN A 30 -10.26 2.93 14.44
N ALA A 31 -10.80 4.15 14.28
CA ALA A 31 -11.53 4.57 13.08
C ALA A 31 -10.68 4.42 11.81
N TRP A 32 -9.39 4.78 11.85
CA TRP A 32 -8.47 4.55 10.72
C TRP A 32 -8.25 3.07 10.37
N LEU A 33 -8.45 2.15 11.33
CA LEU A 33 -8.41 0.71 11.10
C LEU A 33 -9.73 0.16 10.58
N ASP A 34 -10.84 0.77 11.03
CA ASP A 34 -12.20 0.35 10.70
C ASP A 34 -12.71 0.97 9.39
N ILE A 35 -12.02 1.97 8.82
CA ILE A 35 -12.28 2.45 7.46
C ILE A 35 -12.10 1.29 6.48
N ALA A 36 -13.22 0.92 5.84
CA ALA A 36 -13.27 -0.07 4.78
C ALA A 36 -12.23 0.27 3.69
N PRO A 37 -11.53 -0.73 3.11
CA PRO A 37 -10.50 -0.49 2.11
C PRO A 37 -11.11 0.10 0.83
N VAL A 38 -11.16 1.43 0.79
CA VAL A 38 -11.49 2.24 -0.38
C VAL A 38 -10.51 1.87 -1.50
N GLY A 39 -10.98 1.12 -2.49
CA GLY A 39 -10.16 0.59 -3.59
C GLY A 39 -10.75 -0.65 -4.23
N ARG A 40 -10.93 -1.74 -3.46
CA ARG A 40 -11.58 -2.97 -3.96
C ARG A 40 -13.11 -2.82 -4.07
N GLU A 41 -13.69 -2.07 -3.14
CA GLU A 41 -15.14 -1.91 -2.99
C GLU A 41 -15.76 -0.91 -3.98
N PHE A 42 -14.94 -0.08 -4.65
CA PHE A 42 -15.39 0.84 -5.70
C PHE A 42 -15.42 0.20 -7.10
N GLY A 43 -14.99 -1.06 -7.24
CA GLY A 43 -15.07 -1.80 -8.50
C GLY A 43 -14.26 -1.19 -9.65
N SER A 44 -13.22 -0.40 -9.35
CA SER A 44 -12.37 0.17 -10.40
C SER A 44 -11.70 -0.99 -11.15
N PRO A 45 -11.90 -1.11 -12.49
CA PRO A 45 -11.29 -2.16 -13.29
C PRO A 45 -9.77 -2.16 -13.19
N ASP A 46 -9.18 -1.00 -12.91
CA ASP A 46 -7.75 -0.78 -12.80
C ASP A 46 -7.19 -1.05 -11.40
N TYR A 47 -8.00 -1.39 -10.40
CA TYR A 47 -7.53 -1.54 -9.02
C TYR A 47 -6.40 -2.58 -8.90
N GLU A 48 -6.59 -3.76 -9.49
CA GLU A 48 -5.59 -4.84 -9.46
C GLU A 48 -4.33 -4.45 -10.21
N ARG A 49 -4.49 -3.84 -11.40
CA ARG A 49 -3.39 -3.29 -12.21
C ARG A 49 -2.56 -2.29 -11.42
N LEU A 50 -3.21 -1.31 -10.80
CA LEU A 50 -2.56 -0.29 -9.99
C LEU A 50 -1.90 -0.90 -8.75
N GLN A 51 -2.52 -1.89 -8.11
CA GLN A 51 -1.92 -2.55 -6.96
C GLN A 51 -0.61 -3.26 -7.32
N ILE A 52 -0.55 -3.94 -8.46
CA ILE A 52 0.66 -4.62 -8.93
C ILE A 52 1.76 -3.61 -9.24
N LEU A 53 1.43 -2.52 -9.94
CA LEU A 53 2.38 -1.44 -10.22
C LEU A 53 2.91 -0.77 -8.93
N ASP A 54 2.09 -0.67 -7.89
CA ASP A 54 2.53 -0.18 -6.58
C ASP A 54 3.55 -1.13 -5.96
N LEU A 55 3.25 -2.44 -5.96
CA LEU A 55 4.16 -3.45 -5.41
C LEU A 55 5.50 -3.46 -6.15
N TYR A 56 5.48 -3.27 -7.48
CA TYR A 56 6.68 -3.14 -8.29
C TYR A 56 7.47 -1.86 -7.96
N ALA A 57 6.81 -0.70 -7.92
CA ALA A 57 7.43 0.58 -7.58
C ALA A 57 8.10 0.60 -6.19
N LEU A 58 7.61 -0.25 -5.29
CA LEU A 58 8.12 -0.39 -3.94
C LEU A 58 9.27 -1.41 -3.82
N GLY A 59 9.65 -2.05 -4.93
CA GLY A 59 10.66 -3.12 -4.94
C GLY A 59 10.22 -4.37 -4.19
N THR A 60 8.90 -4.55 -3.98
CA THR A 60 8.36 -5.71 -3.25
C THR A 60 8.24 -6.95 -4.13
N ILE A 61 8.12 -6.76 -5.45
CA ILE A 61 8.08 -7.84 -6.44
C ILE A 61 9.10 -7.54 -7.53
N SER A 62 9.64 -8.58 -8.16
CA SER A 62 10.59 -8.42 -9.28
C SER A 62 9.89 -7.89 -10.54
N SER A 63 10.67 -7.39 -11.50
CA SER A 63 10.13 -6.98 -12.80
C SER A 63 9.42 -8.15 -13.51
N ASP A 64 9.98 -9.36 -13.42
CA ASP A 64 9.41 -10.55 -14.04
C ASP A 64 8.07 -10.93 -13.40
N ASP A 65 7.98 -10.87 -12.06
CA ASP A 65 6.73 -11.13 -11.34
C ASP A 65 5.65 -10.09 -11.68
N ALA A 66 6.05 -8.81 -11.80
CA ALA A 66 5.14 -7.73 -12.18
C ALA A 66 4.61 -7.91 -13.61
N MET A 67 5.50 -8.26 -14.55
CA MET A 67 5.12 -8.53 -15.95
C MET A 67 4.16 -9.72 -16.05
N GLN A 68 4.42 -10.80 -15.30
CA GLN A 68 3.55 -11.98 -15.27
C GLN A 68 2.16 -11.67 -14.71
N GLN A 69 2.07 -10.90 -13.62
CA GLN A 69 0.78 -10.53 -13.01
C GLN A 69 -0.03 -9.55 -13.86
N LEU A 70 0.64 -8.71 -14.67
CA LEU A 70 0.01 -7.75 -15.57
C LEU A 70 -0.26 -8.32 -16.98
N GLY A 71 0.26 -9.52 -17.30
CA GLY A 71 0.11 -10.14 -18.61
C GLY A 71 0.84 -9.39 -19.73
N ILE A 72 1.93 -8.70 -19.42
CA ILE A 72 2.73 -7.90 -20.37
C ILE A 72 4.05 -8.60 -20.69
N GLY A 73 4.49 -8.47 -21.93
CA GLY A 73 5.62 -9.25 -22.46
C GLY A 73 6.96 -8.51 -22.42
N SER A 74 6.95 -7.22 -22.04
CA SER A 74 8.14 -6.38 -22.12
C SER A 74 8.29 -5.43 -20.93
N LEU A 75 9.57 -5.18 -20.59
CA LEU A 75 9.94 -4.22 -19.56
C LEU A 75 9.58 -2.77 -19.99
N ASP A 76 9.60 -2.49 -21.29
CA ASP A 76 9.21 -1.19 -21.83
C ASP A 76 7.72 -0.89 -21.62
N GLU A 77 6.84 -1.88 -21.83
CA GLU A 77 5.42 -1.76 -21.51
C GLU A 77 5.19 -1.54 -20.01
N LEU A 78 5.93 -2.26 -19.14
CA LEU A 78 5.85 -2.04 -17.69
C LEU A 78 6.27 -0.61 -17.32
N ASN A 79 7.35 -0.10 -17.92
CA ASN A 79 7.82 1.27 -17.73
C ASN A 79 6.83 2.31 -18.29
N GLN A 80 6.14 2.01 -19.39
CA GLN A 80 5.11 2.87 -19.96
C GLN A 80 3.88 2.94 -19.04
N GLN A 81 3.44 1.81 -18.49
CA GLN A 81 2.34 1.79 -17.52
C GLN A 81 2.68 2.54 -16.22
N MET A 82 3.94 2.48 -15.77
CA MET A 82 4.42 3.28 -14.65
C MET A 82 4.36 4.80 -14.90
N ARG A 83 4.46 5.25 -16.16
CA ARG A 83 4.34 6.66 -16.54
C ARG A 83 2.89 7.14 -16.67
N GLN A 84 1.94 6.23 -16.85
CA GLN A 84 0.51 6.52 -17.05
C GLN A 84 -0.34 6.32 -15.78
N ARG A 85 0.31 6.13 -14.63
CA ARG A 85 -0.33 6.13 -13.30
C ARG A 85 -0.78 7.52 -12.90
#